data_AF-A0AAW9B7Z6-F1
#
_entry.id   AF-A0AAW9B7Z6-F1
#
_cell.length_a   1.000
_cell.length_b   1.000
_cell.length_c   1.000
_cell.angle_alpha   90.00
_cell.angle_beta   90.00
_cell.angle_gamma   90.00
#
_symmetry.space_group_name_H-M   'P 1'
#
loop_
_entity.id
_entity.type
_entity.pdbx_description
1 polymer ?
#
loop_
_entity_poly.entity_id
_entity_poly.type
_entity_poly.pdbx_seq_one_letter_code
_entity_poly.pdbx_strand_id
1 'polypeptide(L)'
;ETPESLLKAEPNKDELIKLYGQLTFKSWLNELLEGGSGTVEAVELAGSAQASSSSSSHAEMETSAVTIDRSQYETILDEVSFNAWLEKLKAAELFAFDTETDSLDYMVANLVGLSFAIDEGIAAYVPVAHDYLDAPEQLDRDWVLEQLKPILEDDAQAKVGQNLKYDASVLARYG
;
A
#
# COMPACT_ATOMS: atom_id res chain seq x y z
N GLU A 1 29.31 1.19 25.88
CA GLU A 1 28.58 2.47 25.76
C GLU A 1 27.64 2.58 26.94
N THR A 2 27.60 3.73 27.61
CA THR A 2 26.63 3.99 28.69
C THR A 2 25.42 4.73 28.11
N PRO A 3 24.24 4.72 28.74
CA PRO A 3 23.09 5.49 28.26
C PRO A 3 23.40 6.98 28.06
N GLU A 4 24.34 7.55 28.83
CA GLU A 4 24.76 8.95 28.65
C GLU A 4 25.60 9.18 27.38
N SER A 5 26.13 8.14 26.75
CA SER A 5 26.91 8.23 25.50
C SER A 5 26.06 8.22 24.21
N LEU A 6 24.74 8.08 24.32
CA LEU A 6 23.80 8.04 23.19
C LEU A 6 23.08 9.39 22.95
N LEU A 7 23.71 10.50 23.31
CA LEU A 7 23.14 11.83 23.05
C LEU A 7 23.30 12.18 21.56
N LYS A 8 22.26 12.78 20.97
CA LYS A 8 22.33 13.32 19.61
C LYS A 8 23.44 14.36 19.54
N ALA A 9 24.44 14.10 18.70
CA ALA A 9 25.52 15.03 18.39
C ALA A 9 25.20 15.82 17.11
N GLU A 10 25.88 16.95 16.92
CA GLU A 10 25.82 17.72 15.69
C GLU A 10 26.32 16.88 14.50
N PRO A 11 25.64 16.88 13.34
CA PRO A 11 26.06 16.10 12.18
C PRO A 11 27.41 16.57 11.61
N ASN A 12 28.25 15.62 11.19
CA ASN A 12 29.48 15.90 10.46
C ASN A 12 29.16 16.23 8.98
N LYS A 13 29.00 17.52 8.67
CA LYS A 13 28.58 17.98 7.33
C LYS A 13 29.55 17.59 6.21
N ASP A 14 30.85 17.63 6.45
CA ASP A 14 31.86 17.28 5.42
C ASP A 14 31.77 15.80 5.04
N GLU A 15 31.52 14.93 6.02
CA GLU A 15 31.33 13.50 5.82
C GLU A 15 30.00 13.21 5.13
N LEU A 16 28.93 13.93 5.48
CA LEU A 16 27.63 13.83 4.80
C LEU A 16 27.71 14.25 3.32
N ILE A 17 28.40 15.35 3.00
CA ILE A 17 28.61 15.81 1.62
C ILE A 17 29.29 14.71 0.79
N LYS A 18 30.33 14.08 1.35
CA LYS A 18 31.03 12.97 0.69
C LYS A 18 30.10 11.78 0.45
N LEU A 19 29.36 11.35 1.48
CA LEU A 19 28.46 10.20 1.39
C LEU A 19 27.29 10.45 0.42
N TYR A 20 26.64 11.62 0.49
CA TYR A 20 25.54 11.96 -0.42
C TYR A 20 26.00 12.08 -1.87
N GLY A 21 27.23 12.55 -2.11
CA GLY A 21 27.84 12.53 -3.43
C GLY A 21 28.07 11.11 -3.95
N GLN A 22 28.61 10.21 -3.11
CA GLN A 22 28.84 8.81 -3.47
C GLN A 22 27.54 8.04 -3.71
N LEU A 23 26.51 8.30 -2.91
CA LEU A 23 25.20 7.63 -2.98
C LEU A 23 24.21 8.33 -3.93
N THR A 24 24.63 9.41 -4.59
CA THR A 24 23.82 10.17 -5.56
C THR A 24 22.52 10.78 -5.01
N PHE A 25 22.48 11.12 -3.72
CA PHE A 25 21.35 11.82 -3.09
C PHE A 25 21.40 13.32 -3.39
N LYS A 26 21.12 13.68 -4.64
CA LYS A 26 21.31 15.03 -5.20
C LYS A 26 20.54 16.13 -4.47
N SER A 27 19.30 15.85 -4.02
CA SER A 27 18.47 16.83 -3.30
C SER A 27 19.13 17.23 -1.97
N TRP A 28 19.46 16.24 -1.13
CA TRP A 28 20.11 16.47 0.17
C TRP A 28 21.54 16.98 0.06
N LEU A 29 22.26 16.61 -1.01
CA LEU A 29 23.57 17.19 -1.31
C LEU A 29 23.46 18.69 -1.60
N ASN A 30 22.50 19.10 -2.43
CA ASN A 30 22.29 20.51 -2.75
C ASN A 30 21.87 21.30 -1.51
N GLU A 31 20.97 20.74 -0.69
CA GLU A 31 20.54 21.35 0.56
C GLU A 31 21.72 21.62 1.52
N LEU A 32 22.64 20.66 1.66
CA LEU A 32 23.84 20.84 2.48
C LEU A 32 24.80 21.88 1.91
N LEU A 33 24.97 21.93 0.59
CA LEU A 33 25.82 22.92 -0.09
C LEU A 33 25.24 24.34 -0.02
N GLU A 34 23.91 24.48 0.05
CA GLU A 34 23.20 25.74 0.21
C GLU A 34 23.13 26.22 1.68
N GLY A 35 23.79 25.51 2.60
CA GLY A 35 23.92 25.91 4.00
C GLY A 35 22.97 25.21 4.98
N GLY A 36 22.30 24.14 4.53
CA GLY A 36 21.46 23.30 5.38
C GLY A 36 22.19 22.75 6.62
N SER A 37 21.42 22.43 7.66
CA SER A 37 21.97 21.93 8.94
C SER A 37 22.45 20.48 8.86
N GLY A 38 22.01 19.71 7.86
CA GLY A 38 22.28 18.27 7.78
C GLY A 38 21.53 17.45 8.83
N THR A 39 20.66 18.10 9.62
CA THR A 39 19.76 17.46 10.56
C THR A 39 18.47 17.13 9.83
N VAL A 40 18.21 15.83 9.63
CA VAL A 40 16.87 15.40 9.23
C VAL A 40 16.02 15.45 10.49
N GLU A 41 15.23 16.51 10.65
CA GLU A 41 14.14 16.46 11.62
C GLU A 41 13.13 15.45 11.09
N ALA A 42 13.16 14.25 11.65
CA ALA A 42 12.09 13.29 11.45
C ALA A 42 10.85 13.90 12.08
N VAL A 43 10.02 14.56 11.26
CA VAL A 43 8.63 14.78 11.60
C VAL A 43 8.03 13.39 11.63
N GLU A 44 7.62 12.91 12.81
CA GLU A 44 6.88 11.66 12.92
C GLU A 44 5.48 11.84 12.31
N LEU A 45 5.44 11.87 10.99
CA LEU A 45 4.25 11.65 10.19
C LEU A 45 4.41 10.23 9.65
N ALA A 46 3.68 9.31 10.27
CA ALA A 46 3.60 7.94 9.81
C ALA A 46 3.12 7.94 8.35
N GLY A 47 4.01 7.49 7.45
CA GLY A 47 3.68 7.10 6.09
C GLY A 47 3.37 8.25 5.12
N SER A 48 4.41 8.83 4.53
CA SER A 48 4.41 9.12 3.08
C SER A 48 5.80 9.55 2.65
N ALA A 49 6.30 8.89 1.61
CA ALA A 49 7.50 9.31 0.91
C ALA A 49 7.24 10.66 0.23
N GLN A 50 8.02 11.69 0.55
CA GLN A 50 8.26 12.77 -0.41
C GLN A 50 9.61 13.44 -0.17
N ALA A 51 10.50 13.26 -1.14
CA ALA A 51 11.63 14.15 -1.36
C ALA A 51 11.09 15.50 -1.87
N SER A 52 11.68 16.57 -1.33
CA SER A 52 11.18 17.94 -1.33
C SER A 52 11.25 18.68 -2.69
N SER A 53 10.22 19.50 -2.88
CA SER A 53 10.18 20.85 -3.45
C SER A 53 10.82 21.17 -4.82
N SER A 54 9.95 21.42 -5.80
CA SER A 54 10.13 22.57 -6.71
C SER A 54 8.83 23.39 -6.72
N SER A 55 8.99 24.70 -6.51
CA SER A 55 7.92 25.69 -6.47
C SER A 55 7.34 25.92 -7.86
N SER A 56 6.11 25.47 -8.07
CA SER A 56 5.23 26.05 -9.08
C SER A 56 3.82 26.09 -8.50
N SER A 57 3.16 27.23 -8.68
CA SER A 57 1.81 27.53 -8.20
C SER A 57 0.81 26.46 -8.67
N HIS A 58 0.51 25.50 -7.80
CA HIS A 58 -0.70 24.71 -7.89
C HIS A 58 -1.64 25.23 -6.81
N ALA A 59 -2.88 25.49 -7.22
CA ALA A 59 -3.97 25.82 -6.31
C ALA A 59 -3.90 24.88 -5.10
N GLU A 60 -3.96 25.46 -3.91
CA GLU A 60 -4.08 24.73 -2.65
C GLU A 60 -5.35 23.89 -2.74
N MET A 61 -5.21 22.64 -3.18
CA MET A 61 -6.20 21.62 -2.91
C MET A 61 -6.11 21.41 -1.41
N GLU A 62 -7.08 21.93 -0.68
CA GLU A 62 -7.30 21.52 0.70
C GLU A 62 -7.62 20.02 0.68
N THR A 63 -6.58 19.19 0.74
CA THR A 63 -6.71 17.81 1.14
C THR A 63 -6.85 17.82 2.65
N SER A 64 -8.03 18.24 3.14
CA SER A 64 -8.45 17.82 4.47
C SER A 64 -8.44 16.29 4.42
N ALA A 65 -7.49 15.66 5.13
CA ALA A 65 -7.44 14.21 5.23
C ALA A 65 -8.81 13.75 5.76
N VAL A 66 -9.61 13.14 4.88
CA VAL A 66 -10.92 12.61 5.25
C VAL A 66 -10.64 11.49 6.25
N THR A 67 -11.13 11.64 7.48
CA THR A 67 -11.07 10.56 8.47
C THR A 67 -12.09 9.51 8.05
N ILE A 68 -11.61 8.42 7.46
CA ILE A 68 -12.45 7.29 7.07
C ILE A 68 -12.73 6.43 8.31
N ASP A 69 -14.00 6.21 8.63
CA ASP A 69 -14.40 5.21 9.61
C ASP A 69 -14.20 3.80 9.03
N ARG A 70 -13.39 2.98 9.71
CA ARG A 70 -13.04 1.62 9.29
C ARG A 70 -13.78 0.54 10.07
N SER A 71 -14.77 0.91 10.89
CA SER A 71 -15.53 -0.01 11.73
C SER A 71 -16.30 -1.08 10.94
N GLN A 72 -16.59 -0.81 9.66
CA GLN A 72 -17.30 -1.72 8.76
C GLN A 72 -16.36 -2.55 7.87
N TYR A 73 -15.06 -2.61 8.19
CA TYR A 73 -14.14 -3.47 7.46
C TYR A 73 -14.34 -4.91 7.87
N GLU A 74 -14.66 -5.77 6.91
CA GLU A 74 -14.99 -7.17 7.15
C GLU A 74 -13.81 -8.08 6.79
N THR A 75 -13.56 -9.11 7.60
CA THR A 75 -12.71 -10.25 7.20
C THR A 75 -13.62 -11.41 6.84
N ILE A 76 -13.55 -11.85 5.60
CA ILE A 76 -14.43 -12.87 5.05
C ILE A 76 -13.75 -14.24 5.14
N LEU A 77 -14.28 -15.12 5.98
CA LEU A 77 -13.74 -16.47 6.22
C LEU A 77 -14.67 -17.61 5.77
N ASP A 78 -15.85 -17.28 5.24
CA ASP A 78 -16.87 -18.26 4.89
C ASP A 78 -17.57 -17.91 3.58
N GLU A 79 -18.11 -18.93 2.91
CA GLU A 79 -18.73 -18.80 1.59
C GLU A 79 -20.00 -17.93 1.63
N VAL A 80 -20.73 -17.89 2.74
CA VAL A 80 -21.98 -17.12 2.85
C VAL A 80 -21.66 -15.63 2.81
N SER A 81 -20.70 -15.20 3.64
CA SER A 81 -20.20 -13.83 3.68
C SER A 81 -19.55 -13.44 2.36
N PHE A 82 -18.78 -14.34 1.75
CA PHE A 82 -18.17 -14.10 0.45
C PHE A 82 -19.19 -13.88 -0.66
N ASN A 83 -20.20 -14.76 -0.77
CA ASN A 83 -21.24 -14.63 -1.79
C ASN A 83 -22.07 -13.35 -1.59
N ALA A 84 -22.32 -12.93 -0.34
CA ALA A 84 -22.97 -11.66 -0.07
C ALA A 84 -22.15 -10.47 -0.59
N TRP A 85 -20.82 -10.51 -0.43
CA TRP A 85 -19.92 -9.49 -0.98
C TRP A 85 -19.81 -9.53 -2.50
N LEU A 86 -19.79 -10.72 -3.10
CA LEU A 86 -19.77 -10.88 -4.55
C LEU A 86 -21.00 -10.20 -5.21
N GLU A 87 -22.18 -10.32 -4.60
CA GLU A 87 -23.38 -9.63 -5.08
C GLU A 87 -23.28 -8.10 -4.90
N LYS A 88 -22.69 -7.62 -3.79
CA LYS A 88 -22.41 -6.18 -3.62
C LYS A 88 -21.46 -5.66 -4.71
N LEU A 89 -20.41 -6.42 -5.05
CA LEU A 89 -19.45 -6.04 -6.09
C LEU A 89 -20.10 -6.00 -7.47
N LYS A 90 -20.91 -6.99 -7.84
CA LYS A 90 -21.67 -7.02 -9.10
C LYS A 90 -22.65 -5.85 -9.24
N ALA A 91 -23.21 -5.38 -8.12
CA ALA A 91 -24.15 -4.26 -8.11
C ALA A 91 -23.48 -2.89 -8.12
N ALA A 92 -22.18 -2.81 -7.80
CA ALA A 92 -21.45 -1.56 -7.75
C ALA A 92 -21.09 -1.06 -9.16
N GLU A 93 -21.28 0.23 -9.43
CA GLU A 93 -20.83 0.87 -10.68
C GLU A 93 -19.30 0.85 -10.79
N LEU A 94 -18.61 1.02 -9.66
CA LEU A 94 -17.17 0.99 -9.49
C LEU A 94 -16.86 0.39 -8.13
N PHE A 95 -15.84 -0.46 -8.05
CA PHE A 95 -15.28 -0.90 -6.77
C PHE A 95 -13.75 -0.82 -6.78
N ALA A 96 -13.17 -0.59 -5.59
CA ALA A 96 -11.74 -0.69 -5.39
C ALA A 96 -11.34 -2.16 -5.27
N PHE A 97 -10.20 -2.52 -5.87
CA PHE A 97 -9.64 -3.87 -5.86
C PHE A 97 -8.14 -3.80 -5.56
N ASP A 98 -7.66 -4.75 -4.75
CA ASP A 98 -6.24 -4.87 -4.40
C ASP A 98 -5.87 -6.33 -4.08
N THR A 99 -4.62 -6.69 -4.32
CA THR A 99 -4.08 -8.03 -4.03
C THR A 99 -2.97 -7.98 -2.98
N GLU A 100 -3.00 -8.94 -2.06
CA GLU A 100 -1.95 -9.13 -1.06
C GLU A 100 -1.10 -10.34 -1.42
N THR A 101 0.23 -10.20 -1.36
CA THR A 101 1.16 -11.23 -1.81
C THR A 101 2.35 -11.40 -0.87
N ASP A 102 3.07 -12.53 -1.00
CA ASP A 102 4.23 -12.88 -0.17
C ASP A 102 5.58 -12.33 -0.69
N SER A 103 5.57 -11.62 -1.82
CA SER A 103 6.77 -11.09 -2.47
C SER A 103 6.47 -9.81 -3.23
N LEU A 104 7.47 -8.95 -3.44
CA LEU A 104 7.37 -7.77 -4.32
C LEU A 104 7.60 -8.12 -5.80
N ASP A 105 8.16 -9.29 -6.09
CA ASP A 105 8.39 -9.75 -7.45
C ASP A 105 7.16 -10.53 -7.94
N TYR A 106 6.33 -9.86 -8.75
CA TYR A 106 5.09 -10.42 -9.30
C TYR A 106 5.32 -11.72 -10.08
N MET A 107 6.53 -11.98 -10.60
CA MET A 107 6.84 -13.22 -11.32
C MET A 107 6.84 -14.45 -10.41
N VAL A 108 7.09 -14.27 -9.11
CA VAL A 108 7.17 -15.36 -8.12
C VAL A 108 6.21 -15.23 -6.93
N ALA A 109 5.66 -14.03 -6.68
CA ALA A 109 4.67 -13.71 -5.64
C ALA A 109 3.45 -14.64 -5.61
N ASN A 110 3.17 -15.29 -4.48
CA ASN A 110 1.93 -16.03 -4.30
C ASN A 110 0.85 -15.11 -3.75
N LEU A 111 -0.38 -15.31 -4.22
CA LEU A 111 -1.55 -14.62 -3.69
C LEU A 111 -1.85 -15.11 -2.27
N VAL A 112 -1.89 -14.17 -1.33
CA VAL A 112 -2.17 -14.39 0.11
C VAL A 112 -3.59 -13.95 0.47
N GLY A 113 -4.10 -12.91 -0.19
CA GLY A 113 -5.48 -12.45 -0.02
C GLY A 113 -5.88 -11.42 -1.06
N LEU A 114 -7.15 -11.06 -1.06
CA LEU A 114 -7.72 -10.01 -1.91
C LEU A 114 -8.52 -9.04 -1.06
N SER A 115 -8.56 -7.77 -1.45
CA SER A 115 -9.42 -6.79 -0.79
C SER A 115 -10.28 -6.01 -1.77
N PHE A 116 -11.42 -5.56 -1.28
CA PHE A 116 -12.38 -4.77 -2.05
C PHE A 116 -12.95 -3.62 -1.23
N ALA A 117 -13.33 -2.53 -1.89
CA ALA A 117 -14.17 -1.50 -1.28
C ALA A 117 -15.23 -1.01 -2.27
N ILE A 118 -16.47 -0.88 -1.79
CA ILE A 118 -17.61 -0.40 -2.60
C ILE A 118 -18.03 1.02 -2.24
N ASP A 119 -17.59 1.53 -1.09
CA ASP A 119 -17.83 2.90 -0.62
C ASP A 119 -16.76 3.29 0.42
N GLU A 120 -16.71 4.56 0.78
CA GLU A 120 -15.87 5.05 1.86
C GLU A 120 -16.22 4.35 3.18
N GLY A 121 -15.24 3.70 3.78
CA GLY A 121 -15.43 2.98 5.05
C GLY A 121 -16.09 1.60 4.92
N ILE A 122 -16.50 1.18 3.71
CA ILE A 122 -17.13 -0.12 3.46
C ILE A 122 -16.22 -0.98 2.60
N ALA A 123 -15.44 -1.85 3.25
CA ALA A 123 -14.43 -2.68 2.61
C ALA A 123 -14.40 -4.10 3.20
N ALA A 124 -13.84 -5.04 2.45
CA ALA A 124 -13.61 -6.40 2.91
C ALA A 124 -12.26 -6.94 2.49
N TYR A 125 -11.73 -7.84 3.31
CA TYR A 125 -10.54 -8.63 3.04
C TYR A 125 -10.87 -10.12 3.04
N VAL A 126 -10.39 -10.83 2.02
CA VAL A 126 -10.54 -12.27 1.83
C VAL A 126 -9.15 -12.92 1.92
N PRO A 127 -8.77 -13.46 3.09
CA PRO A 127 -7.55 -14.26 3.23
C PRO A 127 -7.73 -15.64 2.57
N VAL A 128 -6.72 -16.08 1.82
CA VAL A 128 -6.76 -17.36 1.08
C VAL A 128 -5.51 -18.23 1.25
N ALA A 129 -4.43 -17.69 1.84
CA ALA A 129 -3.19 -18.44 2.03
C ALA A 129 -2.33 -18.00 3.23
N HIS A 130 -2.94 -17.47 4.30
CA HIS A 130 -2.19 -17.26 5.56
C HIS A 130 -1.88 -18.61 6.19
N ASP A 131 -0.61 -18.84 6.55
CA ASP A 131 -0.08 -20.14 6.97
C ASP A 131 0.65 -20.13 8.34
N TYR A 132 0.44 -19.06 9.13
CA TYR A 132 1.01 -18.96 10.47
C TYR A 132 0.35 -19.94 11.47
N LEU A 133 1.03 -20.18 12.59
CA LEU A 133 0.52 -21.08 13.63
C LEU A 133 -0.84 -20.57 14.16
N ASP A 134 -1.84 -21.46 14.15
CA ASP A 134 -3.22 -21.16 14.55
C ASP A 134 -3.95 -20.15 13.64
N ALA A 135 -3.51 -20.01 12.37
CA ALA A 135 -4.28 -19.29 11.37
C ALA A 135 -5.71 -19.86 11.29
N PRO A 136 -6.75 -19.01 11.25
CA PRO A 136 -8.12 -19.48 11.12
C PRO A 136 -8.32 -20.20 9.79
N GLU A 137 -9.38 -21.00 9.73
CA GLU A 137 -9.84 -21.57 8.47
C GLU A 137 -10.17 -20.43 7.48
N GLN A 138 -9.72 -20.60 6.25
CA GLN A 138 -9.81 -19.63 5.17
C GLN A 138 -10.50 -20.29 3.98
N LEU A 139 -11.02 -19.47 3.08
CA LEU A 139 -11.59 -19.95 1.84
C LEU A 139 -10.50 -20.52 0.93
N ASP A 140 -10.86 -21.55 0.16
CA ASP A 140 -9.98 -22.09 -0.87
C ASP A 140 -9.69 -21.02 -1.93
N ARG A 141 -8.40 -20.81 -2.21
CA ARG A 141 -7.97 -19.76 -3.16
C ARG A 141 -8.55 -19.97 -4.54
N ASP A 142 -8.53 -21.19 -5.05
CA ASP A 142 -8.93 -21.48 -6.42
C ASP A 142 -10.44 -21.29 -6.56
N TRP A 143 -11.22 -21.69 -5.54
CA TRP A 143 -12.64 -21.39 -5.46
C TRP A 143 -12.93 -19.88 -5.44
N VAL A 144 -12.23 -19.10 -4.60
CA VAL A 144 -12.40 -17.64 -4.53
C VAL A 144 -12.12 -16.99 -5.89
N LEU A 145 -11.02 -17.38 -6.54
CA LEU A 145 -10.65 -16.86 -7.85
C LEU A 145 -11.66 -17.26 -8.94
N GLU A 146 -12.18 -18.48 -8.90
CA GLU A 146 -13.24 -18.93 -9.83
C GLU A 146 -14.50 -18.06 -9.69
N GLN A 147 -14.90 -17.72 -8.46
CA GLN A 147 -16.07 -16.87 -8.24
C GLN A 147 -15.85 -15.40 -8.65
N LEU A 148 -14.64 -14.88 -8.48
CA LEU A 148 -14.30 -13.49 -8.86
C LEU A 148 -14.03 -13.33 -10.36
N LYS A 149 -13.60 -14.39 -11.04
CA LYS A 149 -13.22 -14.37 -12.46
C LYS A 149 -14.25 -13.65 -13.35
N PRO A 150 -15.57 -13.92 -13.27
CA PRO A 150 -16.54 -13.24 -14.12
C PRO A 150 -16.56 -11.73 -13.95
N ILE A 151 -16.38 -11.20 -12.73
CA ILE A 151 -16.40 -9.75 -12.50
C ILE A 151 -15.05 -9.10 -12.81
N LEU A 152 -13.94 -9.82 -12.61
CA LEU A 152 -12.60 -9.30 -12.89
C LEU A 152 -12.33 -9.22 -14.40
N GLU A 153 -12.78 -10.21 -15.18
CA GLU A 153 -12.62 -10.26 -16.64
C GLU A 153 -13.70 -9.48 -17.43
N ASP A 154 -14.74 -8.95 -16.77
CA ASP A 154 -15.77 -8.15 -17.44
C ASP A 154 -15.32 -6.70 -17.68
N ASP A 155 -15.13 -6.33 -18.94
CA ASP A 155 -14.76 -4.97 -19.39
C ASP A 155 -15.82 -3.91 -19.00
N ALA A 156 -17.08 -4.30 -18.81
CA ALA A 156 -18.16 -3.39 -18.38
C ALA A 156 -18.18 -3.16 -16.87
N GLN A 157 -17.54 -4.02 -16.08
CA GLN A 157 -17.42 -3.85 -14.64
C GLN A 157 -16.21 -2.96 -14.34
N ALA A 158 -16.42 -1.75 -13.84
CA ALA A 158 -15.32 -0.83 -13.56
C ALA A 158 -14.60 -1.18 -12.24
N LYS A 159 -13.27 -1.11 -12.27
CA LYS A 159 -12.40 -1.32 -11.09
C LYS A 159 -11.44 -0.15 -10.93
N VAL A 160 -11.17 0.23 -9.69
CA VAL A 160 -10.13 1.19 -9.32
C VAL A 160 -9.12 0.53 -8.38
N GLY A 161 -7.86 0.94 -8.45
CA GLY A 161 -6.82 0.43 -7.56
C GLY A 161 -5.53 1.22 -7.75
N GLN A 162 -4.65 1.15 -6.76
CA GLN A 162 -3.35 1.77 -6.83
C GLN A 162 -2.36 0.80 -7.48
N ASN A 163 -1.74 1.21 -8.59
CA ASN A 163 -0.76 0.37 -9.30
C ASN A 163 -1.31 -0.99 -9.78
N LEU A 164 -2.54 -1.01 -10.30
CA LEU A 164 -3.24 -2.21 -10.84
C LEU A 164 -2.44 -3.07 -11.84
N LYS A 165 -1.36 -2.55 -12.42
CA LYS A 165 -0.41 -3.33 -13.22
C LYS A 165 0.16 -4.51 -12.42
N TYR A 166 0.46 -4.31 -11.14
CA TYR A 166 0.97 -5.36 -10.26
C TYR A 166 -0.10 -6.44 -10.05
N ASP A 167 -1.30 -6.03 -9.63
CA ASP A 167 -2.43 -6.91 -9.37
C ASP A 167 -2.80 -7.75 -10.59
N ALA A 168 -2.88 -7.12 -11.76
CA ALA A 168 -3.14 -7.82 -13.01
C ALA A 168 -2.05 -8.86 -13.34
N SER A 169 -0.78 -8.55 -13.04
CA SER A 169 0.33 -9.48 -13.26
C SER A 169 0.32 -10.67 -12.29
N VAL A 170 -0.10 -10.45 -11.04
CA VAL A 170 -0.30 -11.51 -10.04
C VAL A 170 -1.45 -12.41 -10.46
N LEU A 171 -2.62 -11.85 -10.79
CA LEU A 171 -3.80 -12.61 -11.19
C LEU A 171 -3.56 -13.45 -12.45
N ALA A 172 -2.82 -12.94 -13.44
CA ALA A 172 -2.50 -13.67 -14.67
C ALA A 172 -1.73 -15.00 -14.44
N ARG A 173 -1.17 -15.22 -13.24
CA ARG A 173 -0.54 -16.50 -12.88
C ARG A 173 -1.53 -17.58 -12.46
N TYR A 174 -2.79 -17.21 -12.24
CA TYR A 174 -3.84 -18.11 -11.75
C TYR A 174 -4.91 -18.43 -12.81
N GLY A 175 -4.73 -17.98 -14.05
CA GLY A 175 -5.61 -18.27 -15.21
C GLY A 175 -6.55 -17.13 -15.53
#